data_AF-A0A399NYA2-F1
#
_entry.id   AF-A0A399NYA2-F1
#
_cell.length_a   1.000
_cell.length_b   1.000
_cell.length_c   1.000
_cell.angle_alpha   90.00
_cell.angle_beta   90.00
_cell.angle_gamma   90.00
#
_symmetry.space_group_name_H-M   'P 1'
#
loop_
_entity.id
_entity.type
_entity.pdbx_description
1 polymer ?
#
loop_
_entity_poly.entity_id
_entity_poly.type
_entity_poly.pdbx_seq_one_letter_code
_entity_poly.pdbx_strand_id
1 'polypeptide(L)' 'MPGAASPVGSVTRGTTNTNRLRRVDRWIATLDALRTAVDPLVVDLGYGASGITALEMHRRLRATRPDVRVVGIEIEPGR' A
#
# COMPACT_ATOMS: atom_id res chain seq x y z
N MET A 1 3.22 -34.18 3.13
CA MET A 1 3.97 -32.93 3.34
C MET A 1 3.27 -32.16 4.45
N PRO A 2 3.90 -31.87 5.59
CA PRO A 2 3.31 -30.94 6.55
C PRO A 2 3.12 -29.61 5.81
N GLY A 3 1.89 -29.08 5.78
CA GLY A 3 1.60 -27.79 5.17
C GLY A 3 2.50 -26.74 5.80
N ALA A 4 3.11 -25.89 4.97
CA ALA A 4 3.95 -24.79 5.43
C ALA A 4 3.19 -24.03 6.54
N ALA A 5 3.81 -23.92 7.72
CA ALA A 5 3.22 -23.19 8.83
C ALA A 5 2.84 -21.78 8.35
N SER A 6 1.60 -21.37 8.60
CA SER A 6 1.12 -20.06 8.16
C SER A 6 2.03 -18.95 8.72
N PRO A 7 2.33 -17.89 7.94
CA PRO A 7 3.13 -16.78 8.42
C PRO A 7 2.49 -16.16 9.67
N VAL A 8 3.28 -15.99 10.73
CA VAL A 8 2.85 -15.28 11.95
C VAL A 8 3.25 -13.81 11.82
N GLY A 9 2.27 -12.93 11.65
CA GLY A 9 2.47 -11.48 11.66
C GLY A 9 2.53 -10.93 13.09
N SER A 10 3.44 -9.98 13.34
CA SER A 10 3.46 -9.20 14.58
C SER A 10 2.81 -7.84 14.34
N VAL A 11 1.74 -7.52 15.06
CA VAL A 11 1.09 -6.21 14.96
C VAL A 11 2.03 -5.13 15.47
N THR A 12 2.22 -4.08 14.67
CA THR A 12 2.99 -2.89 15.07
C THR A 12 2.03 -1.73 15.35
N ARG A 13 2.34 -0.93 16.38
CA ARG A 13 1.51 0.23 16.77
C ARG A 13 2.13 1.54 16.34
N GLY A 14 1.29 2.43 15.81
CA GLY A 14 1.64 3.78 15.41
C GLY A 14 0.83 4.23 14.22
N THR A 15 0.54 5.52 14.11
CA THR A 15 -0.08 6.10 12.92
C THR A 15 0.98 6.75 12.06
N THR A 16 0.91 6.51 10.76
CA THR A 16 1.67 7.31 9.81
C THR A 16 0.99 8.67 9.64
N ASN A 17 1.70 9.75 9.98
CA ASN A 17 1.18 11.10 9.75
C ASN A 17 0.95 11.34 8.26
N THR A 18 -0.02 12.19 7.94
CA THR A 18 -0.30 12.66 6.58
C THR A 18 0.98 13.09 5.86
N ASN A 19 1.09 12.75 4.58
CA ASN A 19 2.17 13.16 3.68
C ASN A 19 3.58 12.64 4.06
N ARG A 20 3.70 11.80 5.10
CA ARG A 20 4.98 11.25 5.57
C ARG A 20 5.60 10.26 4.58
N LEU A 21 4.79 9.61 3.74
CA LEU A 21 5.24 8.66 2.71
C LEU A 21 5.49 9.28 1.34
N ARG A 22 5.30 10.60 1.16
CA ARG A 22 5.39 11.26 -0.16
C ARG A 22 6.63 10.90 -0.96
N ARG A 23 7.79 10.75 -0.31
CA ARG A 23 9.05 10.40 -1.00
C ARG A 23 8.98 8.98 -1.57
N VAL A 24 8.41 8.04 -0.82
CA VAL A 24 8.20 6.65 -1.23
C VAL A 24 7.20 6.59 -2.37
N ASP A 25 6.05 7.27 -2.26
CA ASP A 25 5.03 7.32 -3.33
C ASP A 25 5.62 7.82 -4.66
N ARG A 26 6.44 8.89 -4.58
CA ARG A 26 7.11 9.44 -5.76
C ARG A 26 8.12 8.48 -6.36
N TRP A 27 8.84 7.75 -5.53
CA TRP A 27 9.75 6.72 -6.00
C TRP A 27 9.00 5.55 -6.65
N ILE A 28 7.89 5.08 -6.06
CA ILE A 28 7.03 4.03 -6.64
C ILE A 28 6.54 4.45 -8.03
N ALA A 29 6.13 5.71 -8.21
CA ALA A 29 5.73 6.26 -9.51
C ALA A 29 6.83 6.16 -10.58
N THR A 30 8.10 6.06 -10.17
CA THR A 30 9.25 5.90 -11.08
C THR A 30 9.59 4.44 -11.41
N LEU A 31 8.92 3.46 -10.82
CA LEU A 31 9.21 2.05 -11.07
C LEU A 31 8.60 1.57 -12.38
N ASP A 32 9.39 0.84 -13.18
CA ASP A 32 8.87 0.19 -14.39
C ASP A 32 7.76 -0.80 -14.07
N ALA A 33 7.87 -1.52 -12.94
CA ALA A 33 6.84 -2.44 -12.47
C ALA A 33 5.44 -1.81 -12.38
N LEU A 34 5.34 -0.52 -12.03
CA LEU A 34 4.07 0.19 -12.04
C LEU A 34 3.69 0.66 -13.46
N ARG A 35 4.65 1.23 -14.20
CA ARG A 35 4.38 1.83 -15.51
C ARG A 35 4.00 0.82 -16.59
N THR A 36 4.55 -0.39 -16.53
CA THR A 36 4.38 -1.41 -17.59
C THR A 36 3.40 -2.51 -17.20
N ALA A 37 2.87 -2.50 -15.98
CA ALA A 37 1.86 -3.45 -15.55
C ALA A 37 0.61 -3.37 -16.43
N VAL A 38 0.17 -4.55 -16.89
CA VAL A 38 -1.08 -4.74 -17.66
C VAL A 38 -2.30 -4.36 -16.81
N ASP A 39 -2.28 -4.72 -15.52
CA ASP A 39 -3.31 -4.38 -14.54
C ASP A 39 -2.64 -3.90 -13.23
N PRO A 40 -2.36 -2.59 -13.10
CA PRO A 40 -1.55 -2.04 -12.01
C PRO A 40 -2.31 -2.02 -10.67
N LEU A 41 -2.05 -3.02 -9.82
CA LEU A 41 -2.51 -3.08 -8.43
C LEU A 41 -1.36 -2.81 -7.45
N VAL A 42 -1.58 -1.86 -6.55
CA VAL A 42 -0.71 -1.58 -5.40
C VAL A 42 -1.42 -1.97 -4.12
N VAL A 43 -0.73 -2.71 -3.26
CA VAL A 43 -1.26 -3.15 -1.97
C VAL A 43 -0.52 -2.42 -0.85
N ASP A 44 -1.25 -1.66 -0.04
CA ASP A 44 -0.75 -0.99 1.17
C ASP A 44 -1.01 -1.87 2.39
N LEU A 45 0.06 -2.41 2.99
CA LEU A 45 -0.04 -3.30 4.14
C LEU A 45 0.11 -2.48 5.43
N GLY A 46 -0.89 -2.53 6.29
CA GLY A 46 -0.92 -1.78 7.54
C GLY A 46 -1.31 -0.32 7.34
N TYR A 47 -2.39 -0.06 6.58
CA TYR A 47 -2.92 1.30 6.45
C TYR A 47 -3.39 1.87 7.82
N GLY A 48 -3.57 1.01 8.82
CA GLY A 48 -3.79 1.38 10.19
C GLY A 48 -5.13 2.05 10.44
N ALA A 49 -5.15 2.95 11.40
CA ALA A 49 -6.34 3.67 11.86
C ALA A 49 -7.05 4.54 10.82
N SER A 50 -6.35 4.92 9.75
CA SER A 50 -6.81 5.92 8.80
C SER A 50 -6.24 5.60 7.42
N GLY A 51 -7.13 5.36 6.44
CA GLY A 51 -6.74 5.11 5.05
C GLY A 51 -6.18 6.34 4.31
N ILE A 52 -5.84 7.43 5.00
CA ILE A 52 -5.36 8.67 4.38
C ILE A 52 -4.06 8.44 3.60
N THR A 53 -3.14 7.62 4.10
CA THR A 53 -1.89 7.31 3.38
C THR A 53 -2.15 6.57 2.08
N ALA A 54 -3.06 5.59 2.09
CA ALA A 54 -3.46 4.86 0.89
C ALA A 54 -4.13 5.79 -0.15
N LEU A 55 -5.00 6.71 0.29
CA LEU A 55 -5.63 7.71 -0.57
C LEU A 55 -4.61 8.69 -1.16
N GLU A 56 -3.67 9.15 -0.35
CA GLU A 56 -2.58 10.01 -0.77
C GLU A 56 -1.68 9.33 -1.80
N MET A 57 -1.32 8.07 -1.57
CA MET A 57 -0.57 7.23 -2.51
C MET A 57 -1.33 7.09 -3.82
N HIS A 58 -2.61 6.70 -3.79
CA HIS A 58 -3.45 6.58 -4.98
C HIS A 58 -3.46 7.86 -5.82
N ARG A 59 -3.68 9.02 -5.18
CA ARG A 59 -3.68 10.32 -5.88
C ARG A 59 -2.35 10.60 -6.59
N ARG A 60 -1.22 10.24 -5.99
CA ARG A 60 0.10 10.45 -6.58
C ARG A 60 0.40 9.48 -7.71
N LEU A 61 0.11 8.19 -7.51
CA LEU A 61 0.37 7.17 -8.52
C LEU A 61 -0.52 7.35 -9.76
N ARG A 62 -1.77 7.78 -9.58
CA ARG A 62 -2.72 8.05 -10.68
C ARG A 62 -2.22 9.12 -11.65
N ALA A 63 -1.38 10.05 -11.21
CA ALA A 63 -0.77 11.04 -12.08
C ALA A 63 0.19 10.42 -13.12
N THR A 64 0.77 9.25 -12.81
CA THR A 64 1.66 8.52 -13.71
C THR A 64 0.97 7.36 -14.42
N ARG A 65 0.12 6.60 -13.71
CA ARG A 65 -0.61 5.44 -14.24
C ARG A 65 -2.11 5.60 -13.91
N PRO A 66 -2.92 6.18 -14.82
CA PRO A 66 -4.31 6.61 -14.52
C PRO A 66 -5.28 5.51 -14.08
N ASP A 67 -5.00 4.27 -14.45
CA ASP A 67 -5.76 3.04 -14.17
C ASP A 67 -5.24 2.28 -12.94
N VAL A 68 -4.29 2.84 -12.18
CA VAL A 68 -3.80 2.22 -10.94
C VAL A 68 -4.90 2.04 -9.90
N ARG A 69 -4.93 0.84 -9.31
CA ARG A 69 -5.78 0.51 -8.16
C ARG A 69 -4.91 0.40 -6.91
N VAL A 70 -5.39 0.94 -5.80
CA VAL A 70 -4.73 0.83 -4.48
C VAL A 70 -5.68 0.14 -3.52
N VAL A 71 -5.20 -0.91 -2.86
CA VAL A 71 -5.94 -1.67 -1.85
C VAL A 71 -5.18 -1.62 -0.54
N GLY A 72 -5.83 -1.13 0.52
CA GLY A 72 -5.30 -1.20 1.88
C GLY A 72 -5.70 -2.52 2.53
N ILE A 73 -4.76 -3.15 3.26
CA ILE A 73 -5.01 -4.32 4.10
C ILE A 73 -4.60 -3.98 5.54
N GLU A 74 -5.45 -4.31 6.50
CA GLU A 74 -5.18 -4.19 7.94
C GLU A 74 -5.35 -5.56 8.60
N ILE A 75 -4.47 -5.90 9.55
CA ILE A 75 -4.46 -7.20 10.22
C ILE A 75 -5.44 -7.24 11.39
N GLU A 76 -5.81 -6.09 11.96
CA GLU A 76 -6.81 -5.96 13.02
C GLU A 76 -8.21 -5.66 12.45
N PRO A 77 -9.14 -6.64 12.39
CA PRO A 77 -10.44 -6.47 11.73
C PRO A 77 -11.44 -5.60 12.52
N GLY A 78 -11.10 -5.26 13.77
CA GLY A 78 -11.92 -4.45 14.67
C GLY A 78 -11.70 -2.94 14.53
N ARG A 79 -10.97 -2.51 13.49
CA ARG A 79 -10.62 -1.12 13.23
C ARG A 79 -10.90 -0.73 11.79
#